data_AF-D6NLA7-F1
#
_entry.id   AF-D6NLA7-F1
#
_cell.length_a   1.000
_cell.length_b   1.000
_cell.length_c   1.000
_cell.angle_alpha   90.00
_cell.angle_beta   90.00
_cell.angle_gamma   90.00
#
_symmetry.space_group_name_H-M   'P 1'
#
loop_
_entity.id
_entity.type
_entity.pdbx_description
1 polymer ?
#
loop_
_entity_poly.entity_id
_entity_poly.type
_entity_poly.pdbx_seq_one_letter_code
_entity_poly.pdbx_strand_id
1 'polypeptide(L)'
;YRGKVRCYPGEFCYHFNNMAKLSLLTALGLLLMLQIASSTKLVCHMTNWAQYRPGSGKFGPENIDPFLCTHVIYNMTTINSFNQIIPVEWNDETMYKDLNNLKNINPVMKTLLSVGGTLNGISPFISMVSKPESRADFIKSSISYLRAHNFDGLNLDWQYPGQNGSPSTDRMKFTDLVQELGKAFEDEARDTRKTQLLLSATVAGLVPVLNTSYDVPEISRHLDFMNVMTYDFHGHWESATGHNSPLYRSSLD
;
A
#
# COMPACT_ATOMS: atom_id res chain seq x y z
N TYR A 1 -33.20 40.71 20.75
CA TYR A 1 -32.31 41.62 20.00
C TYR A 1 -31.81 42.76 20.88
N ARG A 2 -30.76 42.54 21.69
CA ARG A 2 -29.90 43.61 22.25
C ARG A 2 -28.52 43.00 22.50
N GLY A 3 -27.58 43.21 21.59
CA GLY A 3 -26.18 42.82 21.78
C GLY A 3 -25.51 43.70 22.83
N LYS A 4 -24.69 43.12 23.71
CA LYS A 4 -23.88 43.89 24.68
C LYS A 4 -22.80 44.66 23.90
N VAL A 5 -22.83 45.98 24.01
CA VAL A 5 -21.77 46.87 23.52
C VAL A 5 -20.86 47.20 24.70
N ARG A 6 -19.55 47.03 24.53
CA ARG A 6 -18.53 47.44 25.52
C ARG A 6 -17.70 48.53 24.83
N CYS A 7 -17.75 49.75 25.35
CA CYS A 7 -16.92 50.87 24.86
C CYS A 7 -15.96 51.29 25.98
N TYR A 8 -14.70 51.50 25.63
CA TYR A 8 -13.70 52.16 26.49
C TYR A 8 -13.58 53.64 26.08
N PRO A 9 -13.21 54.54 26.99
CA PRO A 9 -13.13 55.97 26.67
C PRO A 9 -11.98 56.23 25.70
N GLY A 10 -12.31 56.65 24.46
CA GLY A 10 -11.32 57.13 23.49
C GLY A 10 -11.12 56.31 22.21
N GLU A 11 -11.74 55.12 22.06
CA GLU A 11 -11.60 54.31 20.83
C GLU A 11 -12.95 53.76 20.32
N PHE A 12 -12.99 53.52 19.00
CA PHE A 12 -14.14 53.04 18.22
C PHE A 12 -14.89 51.88 18.92
N CYS A 13 -16.22 52.03 19.07
CA CYS A 13 -17.08 50.98 19.61
C CYS A 13 -17.21 49.83 18.59
N TYR A 14 -16.71 48.63 18.93
CA TYR A 14 -16.89 47.43 18.12
C TYR A 14 -18.20 46.72 18.49
N HIS A 15 -19.04 46.45 17.48
CA HIS A 15 -20.17 45.53 17.62
C HIS A 15 -19.65 44.09 17.62
N PHE A 16 -19.61 43.45 18.80
CA PHE A 16 -19.42 42.00 18.88
C PHE A 16 -20.67 41.29 18.35
N ASN A 17 -20.68 41.03 17.04
CA ASN A 17 -21.79 40.36 16.40
C ASN A 17 -21.70 38.85 16.69
N ASN A 18 -22.48 38.36 17.66
CA ASN A 18 -22.54 36.93 18.00
C ASN A 18 -22.83 36.03 16.77
N MET A 19 -23.50 36.58 15.74
CA MET A 19 -23.71 35.86 14.48
C MET A 19 -22.42 35.56 13.73
N ALA A 20 -21.43 36.46 13.72
CA ALA A 20 -20.16 36.22 13.02
C ALA A 20 -19.34 35.11 13.69
N LYS A 21 -19.36 35.03 15.02
CA LYS A 21 -18.74 33.92 15.77
C LYS A 21 -19.44 32.59 15.51
N LEU A 22 -20.78 32.61 15.44
CA LEU A 22 -21.56 31.41 15.14
C LEU A 22 -21.30 30.93 13.71
N SER A 23 -21.26 31.82 12.72
CA SER A 23 -20.92 31.51 11.32
C SER A 23 -19.51 30.92 11.19
N LEU A 24 -18.54 31.47 11.92
CA LEU A 24 -17.16 30.98 11.92
C LEU A 24 -17.07 29.58 12.55
N LEU A 25 -17.76 29.35 13.67
CA LEU A 25 -17.82 28.05 14.34
C LEU A 25 -18.54 26.99 13.50
N THR A 26 -19.61 27.37 12.78
CA THR A 26 -20.28 26.46 11.84
C THR A 26 -19.43 26.16 10.63
N ALA A 27 -18.67 27.13 10.10
CA ALA A 27 -17.75 26.90 8.98
C ALA A 27 -16.58 26.01 9.42
N LEU A 28 -16.01 26.24 10.61
CA LEU A 28 -14.96 25.41 11.19
C LEU A 28 -15.48 23.99 11.49
N GLY A 29 -16.72 23.89 11.98
CA GLY A 29 -17.41 22.63 12.19
C GLY A 29 -17.67 21.86 10.90
N LEU A 30 -18.12 22.52 9.83
CA LEU A 30 -18.25 21.91 8.50
C LEU A 30 -16.89 21.47 7.94
N LEU A 31 -15.85 22.29 8.08
CA LEU A 31 -14.48 21.95 7.67
C LEU A 31 -13.94 20.74 8.45
N LEU A 32 -14.21 20.64 9.76
CA LEU A 32 -13.89 19.45 10.55
C LEU A 32 -14.69 18.23 10.11
N MET A 33 -15.98 18.38 9.80
CA MET A 33 -16.83 17.27 9.35
C MET A 33 -16.46 16.79 7.94
N LEU A 34 -15.98 17.69 7.07
CA LEU A 34 -15.40 17.35 5.75
C LEU A 34 -14.11 16.52 5.87
N GLN A 35 -13.33 16.66 6.96
CA GLN A 35 -12.18 15.78 7.23
C GLN A 35 -12.59 14.37 7.69
N ILE A 36 -13.81 14.20 8.22
CA ILE A 36 -14.30 12.92 8.74
C ILE A 36 -14.86 12.02 7.61
N ALA A 37 -15.12 12.59 6.42
CA ALA A 37 -15.60 11.86 5.24
C ALA A 37 -14.48 11.48 4.25
N SER A 38 -13.22 11.50 4.66
CA SER A 38 -12.10 11.06 3.81
C SER A 38 -11.84 9.56 4.01
N SER A 39 -11.97 8.77 2.94
CA SER A 39 -11.44 7.40 2.90
C SER A 39 -9.94 7.45 3.21
N THR A 40 -9.51 6.79 4.29
CA THR A 40 -8.13 6.89 4.79
C THR A 40 -7.09 6.20 3.92
N LYS A 41 -7.51 5.32 3.00
CA LYS A 41 -6.76 4.73 1.86
C LYS A 41 -7.72 3.75 1.17
N LEU A 42 -8.05 3.97 -0.10
CA LEU A 42 -8.68 2.97 -0.96
C LEU A 42 -7.62 2.41 -1.91
N VAL A 43 -7.24 1.15 -1.68
CA VAL A 43 -6.15 0.45 -2.38
C VAL A 43 -6.74 -0.59 -3.33
N CYS A 44 -6.39 -0.50 -4.61
CA CYS A 44 -6.88 -1.40 -5.65
C CYS A 44 -5.72 -2.17 -6.28
N HIS A 45 -5.87 -3.48 -6.40
CA HIS A 45 -4.88 -4.32 -7.05
C HIS A 45 -5.26 -4.55 -8.51
N MET A 46 -4.35 -4.21 -9.42
CA MET A 46 -4.41 -4.57 -10.83
C MET A 46 -3.48 -5.75 -11.06
N THR A 47 -3.90 -6.75 -11.84
CA THR A 47 -3.09 -7.92 -12.16
C THR A 47 -2.71 -7.94 -13.64
N ASN A 48 -1.43 -8.09 -13.95
CA ASN A 48 -0.89 -8.08 -15.32
C ASN A 48 -1.38 -9.26 -16.16
N TRP A 49 -1.74 -10.39 -15.55
CA TRP A 49 -2.33 -11.53 -16.25
C TRP A 49 -3.81 -11.36 -16.63
N ALA A 50 -4.52 -10.34 -16.11
CA ALA A 50 -5.91 -10.09 -16.50
C ALA A 50 -6.06 -9.68 -17.97
N GLN A 51 -4.97 -9.29 -18.62
CA GLN A 51 -4.90 -9.00 -20.06
C GLN A 51 -5.24 -10.20 -20.96
N TYR A 52 -5.09 -11.42 -20.43
CA TYR A 52 -5.32 -12.66 -21.15
C TYR A 52 -6.74 -13.19 -21.01
N ARG A 53 -7.59 -12.56 -20.18
CA ARG A 53 -8.99 -12.97 -20.03
C ARG A 53 -9.75 -12.69 -21.33
N PRO A 54 -10.68 -13.58 -21.74
CA PRO A 54 -11.43 -13.41 -22.99
C PRO A 54 -12.53 -12.34 -22.88
N GLY A 55 -12.88 -11.73 -24.01
CA GLY A 55 -14.02 -10.83 -24.14
C GLY A 55 -14.01 -9.68 -23.13
N SER A 56 -15.16 -9.42 -22.50
CA SER A 56 -15.33 -8.38 -21.48
C SER A 56 -14.56 -8.64 -20.17
N GLY A 57 -13.93 -9.81 -20.03
CA GLY A 57 -13.08 -10.11 -18.88
C GLY A 57 -11.66 -9.55 -18.99
N LYS A 58 -11.23 -9.18 -20.21
CA LYS A 58 -9.92 -8.56 -20.45
C LYS A 58 -9.81 -7.25 -19.67
N PHE A 59 -8.73 -7.10 -18.90
CA PHE A 59 -8.51 -5.90 -18.09
C PHE A 59 -7.05 -5.46 -18.16
N GLY A 60 -6.83 -4.17 -18.43
CA GLY A 60 -5.55 -3.49 -18.48
C GLY A 60 -5.60 -2.09 -17.86
N PRO A 61 -4.49 -1.32 -17.91
CA PRO A 61 -4.47 0.04 -17.37
C PRO A 61 -5.54 0.96 -17.97
N GLU A 62 -5.92 0.74 -19.22
CA GLU A 62 -6.97 1.47 -19.93
C GLU A 62 -8.37 1.34 -19.31
N ASN A 63 -8.58 0.34 -18.45
CA ASN A 63 -9.85 0.08 -17.79
C ASN A 63 -9.92 0.67 -16.37
N ILE A 64 -8.84 1.25 -15.86
CA ILE A 64 -8.79 1.82 -14.52
C ILE A 64 -9.35 3.24 -14.55
N ASP A 65 -10.39 3.48 -13.75
CA ASP A 65 -10.84 4.83 -13.42
C ASP A 65 -9.84 5.49 -12.45
N PRO A 66 -9.13 6.57 -12.86
CA PRO A 66 -8.11 7.22 -12.03
C PRO A 66 -8.64 7.83 -10.73
N PHE A 67 -9.97 8.01 -10.60
CA PHE A 67 -10.60 8.59 -9.42
C PHE A 67 -11.21 7.56 -8.47
N LEU A 68 -11.25 6.29 -8.87
CA LEU A 68 -11.87 5.25 -8.05
C LEU A 68 -11.04 4.92 -6.81
N CYS A 69 -9.72 4.84 -6.95
CA CYS A 69 -8.81 4.39 -5.89
C CYS A 69 -7.77 5.46 -5.56
N THR A 70 -7.40 5.56 -4.29
CA THR A 70 -6.29 6.45 -3.87
C THR A 70 -4.93 5.87 -4.25
N HIS A 71 -4.82 4.54 -4.20
CA HIS A 71 -3.61 3.78 -4.51
C HIS A 71 -3.97 2.64 -5.46
N VAL A 72 -3.16 2.45 -6.50
CA VAL A 72 -3.23 1.28 -7.37
C VAL A 72 -1.94 0.50 -7.24
N ILE A 73 -2.06 -0.79 -6.90
CA ILE A 73 -0.93 -1.71 -6.80
C ILE A 73 -0.90 -2.57 -8.06
N TYR A 74 0.18 -2.50 -8.82
CA TYR A 74 0.40 -3.34 -10.00
C TYR A 74 1.01 -4.69 -9.57
N ASN A 75 0.28 -5.77 -9.80
CA ASN A 75 0.68 -7.14 -9.55
C ASN A 75 1.04 -7.83 -10.88
N MET A 76 2.24 -8.36 -11.08
CA MET A 76 3.39 -8.27 -10.18
C MET A 76 4.71 -8.42 -10.92
N THR A 77 5.77 -7.93 -10.26
CA THR A 77 7.16 -8.28 -10.53
C THR A 77 7.59 -9.48 -9.70
N THR A 78 8.75 -10.04 -10.03
CA THR A 78 9.41 -11.08 -9.24
C THR A 78 10.88 -10.75 -9.01
N ILE A 79 11.61 -11.65 -8.32
CA ILE A 79 13.02 -11.49 -7.99
C ILE A 79 13.83 -12.53 -8.77
N ASN A 80 14.86 -12.08 -9.50
CA ASN A 80 15.74 -12.96 -10.27
C ASN A 80 16.85 -13.60 -9.40
N SER A 81 17.68 -14.46 -10.01
CA SER A 81 18.81 -15.13 -9.33
C SER A 81 19.94 -14.20 -8.86
N PHE A 82 19.94 -12.94 -9.31
CA PHE A 82 20.86 -11.89 -8.89
C PHE A 82 20.25 -11.00 -7.80
N ASN A 83 19.14 -11.43 -7.20
CA ASN A 83 18.37 -10.69 -6.20
C ASN A 83 17.79 -9.37 -6.73
N GLN A 84 17.57 -9.23 -8.03
CA GLN A 84 17.03 -8.00 -8.62
C GLN A 84 15.54 -8.12 -8.92
N ILE A 85 14.80 -7.04 -8.72
CA ILE A 85 13.42 -6.93 -9.20
C ILE A 85 13.39 -7.00 -10.73
N ILE A 86 12.49 -7.80 -11.28
CA ILE A 86 12.32 -7.98 -12.73
C ILE A 86 10.82 -8.08 -13.11
N PRO A 87 10.46 -7.67 -14.34
CA PRO A 87 9.10 -7.90 -14.85
C PRO A 87 8.84 -9.40 -15.04
N VAL A 88 7.57 -9.77 -15.08
CA VAL A 88 7.11 -11.15 -15.32
C VAL A 88 6.57 -11.28 -16.74
N GLU A 89 5.75 -10.33 -17.18
CA GLU A 89 5.12 -10.32 -18.49
C GLU A 89 5.95 -9.56 -19.51
N TRP A 90 5.92 -10.03 -20.77
CA TRP A 90 6.69 -9.46 -21.88
C TRP A 90 6.37 -8.00 -22.19
N ASN A 91 5.21 -7.50 -21.74
CA ASN A 91 4.73 -6.14 -21.96
C ASN A 91 4.51 -5.34 -20.67
N ASP A 92 5.02 -5.82 -19.53
CA ASP A 92 4.87 -5.16 -18.23
C ASP A 92 5.32 -3.70 -18.28
N GLU A 93 6.46 -3.39 -18.89
CA GLU A 93 6.96 -2.00 -18.96
C GLU A 93 6.05 -1.06 -19.75
N THR A 94 5.35 -1.58 -20.76
CA THR A 94 4.32 -0.83 -21.48
C THR A 94 3.12 -0.57 -20.56
N MET A 95 2.67 -1.58 -19.82
CA MET A 95 1.56 -1.42 -18.88
C MET A 95 1.91 -0.51 -17.70
N TYR A 96 3.15 -0.52 -17.22
CA TYR A 96 3.63 0.41 -16.20
C TYR A 96 3.51 1.84 -16.69
N LYS A 97 3.94 2.11 -17.92
CA LYS A 97 3.84 3.44 -18.53
C LYS A 97 2.38 3.88 -18.62
N ASP A 98 1.50 3.01 -19.11
CA ASP A 98 0.09 3.34 -19.29
C ASP A 98 -0.62 3.57 -17.95
N LEU A 99 -0.36 2.74 -16.93
CA LEU A 99 -0.87 2.93 -15.58
C LEU A 99 -0.38 4.25 -14.98
N ASN A 100 0.92 4.54 -15.06
CA ASN A 100 1.49 5.75 -14.51
C ASN A 100 1.02 7.01 -15.26
N ASN A 101 0.67 6.91 -16.55
CA ASN A 101 0.09 8.02 -17.31
C ASN A 101 -1.29 8.46 -16.79
N LEU A 102 -2.02 7.59 -16.09
CA LEU A 102 -3.28 7.97 -15.44
C LEU A 102 -3.08 9.08 -14.38
N LYS A 103 -1.87 9.22 -13.83
CA LYS A 103 -1.52 10.33 -12.93
C LYS A 103 -1.54 11.70 -13.61
N ASN A 104 -1.49 11.76 -14.95
CA ASN A 104 -1.71 13.02 -15.68
C ASN A 104 -3.17 13.49 -15.60
N ILE A 105 -4.11 12.57 -15.37
CA ILE A 105 -5.53 12.84 -15.18
C ILE A 105 -5.83 13.07 -13.68
N ASN A 106 -5.28 12.22 -12.81
CA ASN A 106 -5.38 12.36 -11.37
C ASN A 106 -3.99 12.38 -10.69
N PRO A 107 -3.36 13.56 -10.51
CA PRO A 107 -2.01 13.68 -9.95
C PRO A 107 -1.87 13.25 -8.48
N VAL A 108 -2.98 13.12 -7.75
CA VAL A 108 -2.94 12.66 -6.35
C VAL A 108 -2.97 11.15 -6.21
N MET A 109 -3.39 10.42 -7.26
CA MET A 109 -3.36 8.95 -7.29
C MET A 109 -1.92 8.45 -7.14
N LYS A 110 -1.74 7.40 -6.34
CA LYS A 110 -0.45 6.73 -6.15
C LYS A 110 -0.43 5.37 -6.82
N THR A 111 0.69 5.03 -7.42
CA THR A 111 0.90 3.73 -8.04
C THR A 111 2.07 3.03 -7.36
N LEU A 112 1.85 1.82 -6.84
CA LEU A 112 2.92 1.00 -6.26
C LEU A 112 3.13 -0.24 -7.13
N LEU A 113 4.38 -0.70 -7.19
CA LEU A 113 4.72 -1.96 -7.85
C LEU A 113 4.78 -3.07 -6.81
N SER A 114 4.05 -4.16 -7.03
CA SER A 114 4.10 -5.33 -6.16
C SER A 114 5.20 -6.28 -6.60
N VAL A 115 5.93 -6.85 -5.64
CA VAL A 115 6.93 -7.88 -5.85
C VAL A 115 6.56 -9.13 -5.05
N GLY A 116 6.49 -10.26 -5.74
CA GLY A 116 5.90 -11.48 -5.18
C GLY A 116 6.07 -12.70 -6.08
N GLY A 117 5.10 -13.60 -5.96
CA GLY A 117 4.99 -14.80 -6.77
C GLY A 117 5.89 -15.94 -6.31
N THR A 118 5.86 -17.01 -7.08
CA THR A 118 6.64 -18.23 -6.83
C THR A 118 7.33 -18.68 -8.11
N LEU A 119 8.59 -19.10 -8.00
CA LEU A 119 9.30 -19.78 -9.08
C LEU A 119 9.42 -21.27 -8.71
N ASN A 120 8.85 -22.15 -9.54
CA ASN A 120 8.78 -23.59 -9.26
C ASN A 120 8.16 -23.93 -7.89
N GLY A 121 7.15 -23.17 -7.47
CA GLY A 121 6.45 -23.35 -6.18
C GLY A 121 7.21 -22.80 -4.97
N ILE A 122 8.37 -22.15 -5.16
CA ILE A 122 9.17 -21.57 -4.09
C ILE A 122 9.21 -20.05 -4.23
N SER A 123 9.00 -19.33 -3.12
CA SER A 123 9.12 -17.88 -3.10
C SER A 123 10.58 -17.45 -3.30
N PRO A 124 10.89 -16.56 -4.27
CA PRO A 124 12.27 -16.10 -4.49
C PRO A 124 12.76 -15.19 -3.35
N PHE A 125 11.86 -14.70 -2.48
CA PHE A 125 12.22 -14.00 -1.26
C PHE A 125 13.15 -14.82 -0.36
N ILE A 126 12.96 -16.15 -0.28
CA ILE A 126 13.75 -17.03 0.61
C ILE A 126 15.24 -16.90 0.31
N SER A 127 15.61 -16.92 -0.97
CA SER A 127 17.00 -16.72 -1.40
C SER A 127 17.44 -15.27 -1.17
N MET A 128 16.61 -14.30 -1.53
CA MET A 128 16.96 -12.88 -1.46
C MET A 128 17.19 -12.39 -0.02
N VAL A 129 16.39 -12.82 0.96
CA VAL A 129 16.56 -12.38 2.35
C VAL A 129 17.67 -13.12 3.10
N SER A 130 18.24 -14.18 2.49
CA SER A 130 19.17 -15.10 3.15
C SER A 130 20.46 -14.45 3.66
N LYS A 131 20.89 -13.35 3.04
CA LYS A 131 22.11 -12.60 3.38
C LYS A 131 21.87 -11.10 3.30
N PRO A 132 22.53 -10.29 4.15
CA PRO A 132 22.46 -8.83 4.07
C PRO A 132 22.84 -8.28 2.70
N GLU A 133 23.86 -8.85 2.05
CA GLU A 133 24.30 -8.40 0.72
C GLU A 133 23.22 -8.64 -0.35
N SER A 134 22.52 -9.77 -0.27
CA SER A 134 21.43 -10.11 -1.18
C SER A 134 20.23 -9.17 -1.01
N ARG A 135 19.91 -8.77 0.22
CA ARG A 135 18.90 -7.72 0.48
C ARG A 135 19.36 -6.37 -0.05
N ALA A 136 20.63 -6.00 0.13
CA ALA A 136 21.18 -4.75 -0.39
C ALA A 136 21.10 -4.67 -1.93
N ASP A 137 21.42 -5.76 -2.64
CA ASP A 137 21.26 -5.85 -4.10
C ASP A 137 19.80 -5.66 -4.52
N PHE A 138 18.88 -6.31 -3.81
CA PHE A 138 17.45 -6.17 -4.03
C PHE A 138 16.94 -4.76 -3.80
N ILE A 139 17.30 -4.14 -2.68
CA ILE A 139 16.91 -2.76 -2.33
C ILE A 139 17.40 -1.78 -3.40
N LYS A 140 18.68 -1.88 -3.78
CA LYS A 140 19.27 -1.03 -4.82
C LYS A 140 18.55 -1.20 -6.16
N SER A 141 18.28 -2.44 -6.56
CA SER A 141 17.55 -2.71 -7.80
C SER A 141 16.12 -2.16 -7.75
N SER A 142 15.43 -2.31 -6.62
CA SER A 142 14.06 -1.84 -6.40
C SER A 142 13.96 -0.33 -6.54
N ILE A 143 14.83 0.42 -5.87
CA ILE A 143 14.87 1.88 -6.00
C ILE A 143 15.10 2.29 -7.46
N SER A 144 16.10 1.71 -8.13
CA SER A 144 16.40 2.04 -9.52
C SER A 144 15.21 1.73 -10.44
N TYR A 145 14.57 0.57 -10.26
CA TYR A 145 13.48 0.12 -11.12
C TYR A 145 12.22 0.98 -10.92
N LEU A 146 11.83 1.24 -9.67
CA LEU A 146 10.68 2.08 -9.35
C LEU A 146 10.84 3.50 -9.92
N ARG A 147 12.03 4.11 -9.76
CA ARG A 147 12.31 5.44 -10.30
C ARG A 147 12.32 5.44 -11.83
N ALA A 148 12.87 4.40 -12.47
CA ALA A 148 12.91 4.29 -13.94
C ALA A 148 11.50 4.17 -14.55
N HIS A 149 10.58 3.52 -13.85
CA HIS A 149 9.20 3.31 -14.31
C HIS A 149 8.16 4.23 -13.64
N ASN A 150 8.61 5.31 -12.98
CA ASN A 150 7.78 6.36 -12.39
C ASN A 150 6.77 5.89 -11.31
N PHE A 151 7.07 4.80 -10.61
CA PHE A 151 6.25 4.33 -9.48
C PHE A 151 6.46 5.18 -8.23
N ASP A 152 5.41 5.29 -7.42
CA ASP A 152 5.41 6.02 -6.15
C ASP A 152 5.84 5.16 -4.97
N GLY A 153 5.97 3.83 -5.13
CA GLY A 153 6.40 2.94 -4.06
C GLY A 153 6.41 1.45 -4.39
N LEU A 154 6.75 0.64 -3.38
CA LEU A 154 6.86 -0.81 -3.44
C LEU A 154 5.83 -1.47 -2.53
N ASN A 155 5.21 -2.56 -2.98
CA ASN A 155 4.42 -3.47 -2.14
C ASN A 155 5.12 -4.83 -2.07
N LEU A 156 5.48 -5.26 -0.87
CA LEU A 156 6.03 -6.60 -0.62
C LEU A 156 4.89 -7.61 -0.50
N ASP A 157 4.82 -8.58 -1.40
CA ASP A 157 3.80 -9.63 -1.43
C ASP A 157 4.43 -11.03 -1.29
N TRP A 158 5.09 -11.26 -0.14
CA TRP A 158 5.63 -12.56 0.22
C TRP A 158 4.59 -13.37 1.00
N GLN A 159 4.11 -14.47 0.39
CA GLN A 159 3.14 -15.39 0.99
C GLN A 159 3.74 -16.79 1.26
N TYR A 160 4.32 -17.07 2.42
CA TYR A 160 4.59 -16.19 3.56
C TYR A 160 5.98 -16.49 4.14
N PRO A 161 6.64 -15.52 4.80
CA PRO A 161 7.85 -15.81 5.59
C PRO A 161 7.57 -16.91 6.61
N GLY A 162 8.45 -17.89 6.74
CA GLY A 162 8.28 -19.03 7.65
C GLY A 162 7.25 -20.08 7.22
N GLN A 163 6.72 -20.01 5.99
CA GLN A 163 5.74 -20.95 5.44
C GLN A 163 6.16 -21.44 4.04
N ASN A 164 5.56 -22.52 3.55
CA ASN A 164 5.71 -23.01 2.17
C ASN A 164 7.19 -23.17 1.72
N GLY A 165 8.02 -23.77 2.58
CA GLY A 165 9.45 -23.97 2.32
C GLY A 165 10.37 -22.85 2.81
N SER A 166 9.81 -21.72 3.27
CA SER A 166 10.57 -20.68 3.96
C SER A 166 10.90 -21.10 5.41
N PRO A 167 12.19 -21.07 5.83
CA PRO A 167 12.58 -21.33 7.21
C PRO A 167 11.92 -20.38 8.21
N SER A 168 11.63 -20.83 9.43
CA SER A 168 11.06 -19.97 10.48
C SER A 168 11.91 -18.74 10.83
N THR A 169 13.22 -18.80 10.58
CA THR A 169 14.14 -17.65 10.75
C THR A 169 13.86 -16.52 9.77
N ASP A 170 13.16 -16.78 8.67
CA ASP A 170 12.81 -15.77 7.68
C ASP A 170 11.80 -14.74 8.20
N ARG A 171 11.07 -15.04 9.30
CA ARG A 171 10.27 -14.04 10.03
C ARG A 171 11.13 -12.82 10.39
N MET A 172 12.32 -13.04 10.95
CA MET A 172 13.23 -11.96 11.33
C MET A 172 13.92 -11.34 10.11
N LYS A 173 14.30 -12.15 9.12
CA LYS A 173 14.94 -11.61 7.90
C LYS A 173 13.99 -10.76 7.07
N PHE A 174 12.69 -11.03 7.11
CA PHE A 174 11.67 -10.16 6.53
C PHE A 174 11.59 -8.83 7.29
N THR A 175 11.67 -8.84 8.63
CA THR A 175 11.78 -7.62 9.43
C THR A 175 13.03 -6.81 9.04
N ASP A 176 14.20 -7.45 8.92
CA ASP A 176 15.43 -6.80 8.47
C ASP A 176 15.24 -6.14 7.10
N LEU A 177 14.65 -6.87 6.14
CA LEU A 177 14.35 -6.35 4.81
C LEU A 177 13.47 -5.09 4.85
N VAL A 178 12.39 -5.11 5.63
CA VAL A 178 11.46 -3.99 5.76
C VAL A 178 12.15 -2.77 6.38
N GLN A 179 12.95 -2.97 7.42
CA GLN A 179 13.73 -1.91 8.06
C GLN A 179 14.75 -1.31 7.10
N GLU A 180 15.50 -2.14 6.39
CA GLU A 180 16.52 -1.72 5.42
C GLU A 180 15.91 -0.99 4.22
N LEU A 181 14.76 -1.46 3.70
CA LEU A 181 14.00 -0.75 2.65
C LEU A 181 13.53 0.62 3.11
N GLY A 182 12.90 0.69 4.29
CA GLY A 182 12.42 1.96 4.84
C GLY A 182 13.55 2.96 5.01
N LYS A 183 14.72 2.51 5.49
CA LYS A 183 15.91 3.36 5.62
C LYS A 183 16.46 3.81 4.26
N ALA A 184 16.58 2.88 3.31
CA ALA A 184 17.11 3.19 1.99
C ALA A 184 16.20 4.14 1.19
N PHE A 185 14.87 4.06 1.36
CA PHE A 185 13.93 4.98 0.75
C PHE A 185 14.04 6.39 1.34
N GLU A 186 14.18 6.51 2.67
CA GLU A 186 14.45 7.80 3.33
C GLU A 186 15.78 8.41 2.83
N ASP A 187 16.84 7.60 2.76
CA ASP A 187 18.16 8.05 2.35
C ASP A 187 18.17 8.49 0.88
N GLU A 188 17.57 7.72 -0.04
CA GLU A 188 17.49 8.11 -1.45
C GLU A 188 16.66 9.38 -1.65
N ALA A 189 15.56 9.55 -0.92
CA ALA A 189 14.73 10.75 -0.99
C ALA A 189 15.51 11.99 -0.57
N ARG A 190 16.26 11.90 0.53
CA ARG A 190 17.12 12.98 1.03
C ARG A 190 18.22 13.31 0.03
N ASP A 191 18.93 12.30 -0.46
CA ASP A 191 20.13 12.48 -1.27
C ASP A 191 19.79 12.98 -2.68
N THR A 192 18.65 12.56 -3.24
CA THR A 192 18.18 12.98 -4.57
C THR A 192 17.21 14.16 -4.55
N ARG A 193 16.75 14.58 -3.36
CA ARG A 193 15.69 15.59 -3.15
C ARG A 193 14.38 15.26 -3.86
N LYS A 194 14.06 13.97 -3.98
CA LYS A 194 12.78 13.47 -4.52
C LYS A 194 11.83 13.13 -3.39
N THR A 195 10.54 13.07 -3.71
CA THR A 195 9.55 12.51 -2.79
C THR A 195 9.92 11.07 -2.44
N GLN A 196 9.94 10.76 -1.14
CA GLN A 196 10.19 9.41 -0.64
C GLN A 196 9.21 8.41 -1.26
N LEU A 197 9.74 7.25 -1.65
CA LEU A 197 8.94 6.13 -2.13
C LEU A 197 8.10 5.56 -0.97
N LEU A 198 6.87 5.19 -1.25
CA LEU A 198 6.00 4.49 -0.32
C LEU A 198 6.47 3.03 -0.17
N LEU A 199 6.36 2.49 1.03
CA LEU A 199 6.60 1.09 1.33
C LEU A 199 5.36 0.48 1.96
N SER A 200 4.83 -0.57 1.33
CA SER A 200 3.69 -1.33 1.85
C SER A 200 3.97 -2.83 1.81
N ALA A 201 3.17 -3.61 2.52
CA ALA A 201 3.22 -5.05 2.46
C ALA A 201 1.83 -5.65 2.42
N THR A 202 1.67 -6.74 1.68
CA THR A 202 0.50 -7.60 1.72
C THR A 202 0.75 -8.70 2.76
N VAL A 203 -0.12 -8.78 3.77
CA VAL A 203 0.10 -9.61 4.97
C VAL A 203 -1.08 -10.55 5.22
N ALA A 204 -0.79 -11.71 5.81
CA ALA A 204 -1.82 -12.69 6.15
C ALA A 204 -2.88 -12.11 7.11
N GLY A 205 -4.16 -12.38 6.85
CA GLY A 205 -5.25 -12.13 7.81
C GLY A 205 -5.47 -13.27 8.82
N LEU A 206 -4.92 -14.46 8.55
CA LEU A 206 -4.99 -15.61 9.45
C LEU A 206 -4.00 -15.46 10.62
N VAL A 207 -4.53 -15.34 11.84
CA VAL A 207 -3.73 -15.12 13.07
C VAL A 207 -2.57 -16.13 13.25
N PRO A 208 -2.75 -17.46 13.03
CA PRO A 208 -1.64 -18.40 13.16
C PRO A 208 -0.49 -18.09 12.18
N VAL A 209 -0.81 -17.79 10.92
CA VAL A 209 0.18 -17.43 9.88
C VAL A 209 0.84 -16.11 10.27
N LEU A 210 0.06 -15.10 10.61
CA LEU A 210 0.54 -13.78 11.00
C LEU A 210 1.58 -13.87 12.14
N ASN A 211 1.28 -14.63 13.20
CA ASN A 211 2.17 -14.80 14.35
C ASN A 211 3.48 -15.51 13.99
N THR A 212 3.45 -16.43 13.02
CA THR A 212 4.66 -17.14 12.56
C THR A 212 5.47 -16.37 11.53
N SER A 213 4.84 -15.45 10.79
CA SER A 213 5.45 -14.83 9.62
C SER A 213 5.96 -13.42 9.86
N TYR A 214 5.43 -12.70 10.84
CA TYR A 214 5.71 -11.27 10.99
C TYR A 214 6.07 -10.86 12.42
N ASP A 215 6.98 -9.89 12.55
CA ASP A 215 7.12 -9.07 13.75
C ASP A 215 6.35 -7.77 13.54
N VAL A 216 5.04 -7.81 13.78
CA VAL A 216 4.11 -6.71 13.45
C VAL A 216 4.52 -5.38 14.10
N PRO A 217 4.88 -5.33 15.40
CA PRO A 217 5.39 -4.09 16.01
C PRO A 217 6.58 -3.50 15.26
N GLU A 218 7.55 -4.31 14.84
CA GLU A 218 8.74 -3.81 14.14
C GLU A 218 8.43 -3.35 12.72
N ILE A 219 7.78 -4.19 11.90
CA ILE A 219 7.51 -3.84 10.49
C ILE A 219 6.57 -2.64 10.36
N SER A 220 5.61 -2.48 11.29
CA SER A 220 4.64 -1.37 11.24
C SER A 220 5.27 0.02 11.36
N ARG A 221 6.49 0.13 11.90
CA ARG A 221 7.21 1.42 12.01
C ARG A 221 7.79 1.89 10.69
N HIS A 222 7.94 0.99 9.72
CA HIS A 222 8.60 1.25 8.45
C HIS A 222 7.66 1.18 7.25
N LEU A 223 6.46 0.60 7.41
CA LEU A 223 5.44 0.50 6.38
C LEU A 223 4.45 1.67 6.45
N ASP A 224 4.17 2.31 5.32
CA ASP A 224 3.14 3.35 5.19
C ASP A 224 1.72 2.81 5.40
N PHE A 225 1.51 1.54 5.02
CA PHE A 225 0.30 0.76 5.27
C PHE A 225 0.53 -0.72 5.00
N MET A 226 -0.35 -1.56 5.54
CA MET A 226 -0.39 -3.00 5.29
C MET A 226 -1.73 -3.37 4.66
N ASN A 227 -1.70 -4.14 3.58
CA ASN A 227 -2.87 -4.75 2.97
C ASN A 227 -3.11 -6.10 3.65
N VAL A 228 -4.02 -6.14 4.62
CA VAL A 228 -4.34 -7.37 5.35
C VAL A 228 -5.29 -8.22 4.50
N MET A 229 -4.87 -9.43 4.16
CA MET A 229 -5.67 -10.36 3.37
C MET A 229 -6.73 -11.03 4.24
N THR A 230 -7.83 -10.31 4.48
CA THR A 230 -9.00 -10.80 5.23
C THR A 230 -9.98 -11.52 4.28
N TYR A 231 -9.46 -12.42 3.46
CA TYR A 231 -10.19 -13.26 2.53
C TYR A 231 -9.45 -14.59 2.38
N ASP A 232 -10.03 -15.54 1.64
CA ASP A 232 -9.52 -16.90 1.48
C ASP A 232 -9.39 -17.65 2.80
N PHE A 233 -10.28 -17.35 3.76
CA PHE A 233 -10.37 -18.08 5.03
C PHE A 233 -10.86 -19.52 4.86
N HIS A 234 -11.76 -19.73 3.90
CA HIS A 234 -12.33 -21.03 3.56
C HIS A 234 -12.32 -21.22 2.04
N GLY A 235 -12.14 -22.45 1.57
CA GLY A 235 -11.97 -22.70 0.15
C GLY A 235 -12.03 -24.18 -0.25
N HIS A 236 -11.70 -24.45 -1.52
CA HIS A 236 -11.85 -25.78 -2.11
C HIS A 236 -10.93 -26.87 -1.48
N TRP A 237 -10.00 -26.47 -0.62
CA TRP A 237 -9.06 -27.37 0.07
C TRP A 237 -9.67 -27.99 1.34
N GLU A 238 -10.85 -27.54 1.77
CA GLU A 238 -11.58 -28.09 2.91
C GLU A 238 -12.64 -29.11 2.46
N SER A 239 -13.07 -29.97 3.39
CA SER A 239 -14.13 -30.97 3.13
C SER A 239 -15.54 -30.41 3.27
N ALA A 240 -15.68 -29.18 3.76
CA ALA A 240 -16.96 -28.49 3.97
C ALA A 240 -16.90 -27.07 3.38
N THR A 241 -18.04 -26.56 2.96
CA THR A 241 -18.16 -25.19 2.44
C THR A 241 -18.14 -24.17 3.58
N GLY A 242 -17.39 -23.08 3.41
CA GLY A 242 -17.36 -21.94 4.33
C GLY A 242 -17.37 -20.59 3.59
N HIS A 243 -17.54 -19.49 4.33
CA HIS A 243 -17.51 -18.15 3.76
C HIS A 243 -16.06 -17.70 3.47
N ASN A 244 -15.78 -17.17 2.27
CA ASN A 244 -14.42 -16.73 1.91
C ASN A 244 -13.87 -15.61 2.83
N SER A 245 -14.74 -14.68 3.22
CA SER A 245 -14.41 -13.47 3.97
C SER A 245 -15.54 -13.14 4.95
N PRO A 246 -15.71 -13.91 6.04
CA PRO A 246 -16.74 -13.64 7.02
C PRO A 246 -16.34 -12.42 7.87
N LEU A 247 -17.27 -11.48 8.08
CA LEU A 247 -17.03 -10.32 8.95
C LEU A 247 -16.95 -10.72 10.44
N TYR A 248 -17.68 -11.78 10.81
CA TYR A 248 -17.74 -12.31 12.16
C TYR A 248 -17.60 -13.84 12.13
N ARG A 249 -17.11 -14.41 13.23
CA ARG A 249 -17.02 -15.86 13.40
C ARG A 249 -18.42 -16.51 13.28
N SER A 250 -18.52 -17.63 12.57
CA SER A 250 -19.74 -18.45 12.59
C SER A 250 -19.91 -19.14 13.94
N SER A 251 -21.14 -19.52 14.30
CA SER A 251 -21.38 -20.43 15.42
C SER A 251 -20.92 -21.87 15.13
N LEU A 252 -20.55 -22.17 13.88
CA LEU A 252 -20.13 -23.49 13.41
C LEU A 252 -18.61 -23.59 13.16
N ASP A 253 -17.86 -22.48 13.26
CA ASP A 253 -16.40 -22.40 13.08
C ASP A 253 -15.65 -22.45 14.43
#